data_AF-A0A9D8TW02-F1
#
_entry.id   AF-A0A9D8TW02-F1
#
_cell.length_a   1.000
_cell.length_b   1.000
_cell.length_c   1.000
_cell.angle_alpha   90.00
_cell.angle_beta   90.00
_cell.angle_gamma   90.00
#
_symmetry.space_group_name_H-M   'P 1'
#
loop_
_entity.id
_entity.type
_entity.pdbx_description
1 polymer ?
#
loop_
_entity_poly.entity_id
_entity_poly.type
_entity_poly.pdbx_seq_one_letter_code
_entity_poly.pdbx_strand_id
1 'polypeptide(L)'
;NNSDDGFWGRVEVSTNTGSKTNQLLNVMYVTDSGKTPSNVTAQKIGESSSVYKGAVIGSVAAVFVIDKTPRAVPLSFEAPGSGNLTYYVSGVAAGNWTVSAGGTTQTVKATSDGQLLTFTAPAGSVTITKQ
;
A
#
# COMPACT_ATOMS: atom_id res chain seq x y z
N ASN A 1 30.54 25.45 26.98
CA ASN A 1 29.10 25.11 26.97
C ASN A 1 28.71 24.70 25.57
N ASN A 2 28.76 23.41 25.27
CA ASN A 2 28.17 22.83 24.06
C ASN A 2 26.68 22.61 24.35
N SER A 3 25.82 23.38 23.68
CA SER A 3 24.39 23.12 23.60
C SER A 3 24.17 22.10 22.48
N ASP A 4 24.25 20.81 22.82
CA ASP A 4 23.85 19.69 21.95
C ASP A 4 22.31 19.61 21.89
N ASP A 5 21.71 20.67 21.37
CA ASP A 5 20.28 20.75 21.13
C ASP A 5 20.03 20.00 19.82
N GLY A 6 19.95 18.66 19.90
CA GLY A 6 19.76 17.72 18.80
C GLY A 6 18.42 17.84 18.06
N PHE A 7 18.07 19.04 17.61
CA PHE A 7 16.83 19.36 16.93
C PHE A 7 17.07 19.35 15.41
N TRP A 8 16.82 18.20 14.79
CA TRP A 8 16.88 18.06 13.32
C TRP A 8 15.73 18.79 12.60
N GLY A 9 14.87 19.50 13.32
CA GLY A 9 13.79 20.31 12.77
C GLY A 9 12.64 19.49 12.19
N ARG A 10 11.90 20.10 11.27
CA ARG A 10 10.77 19.51 10.54
C ARG A 10 11.23 19.09 9.14
N VAL A 11 10.85 17.90 8.71
CA VAL A 11 10.98 17.50 7.29
C VAL A 11 9.75 18.00 6.52
N GLU A 12 9.98 18.75 5.44
CA GLU A 12 8.94 19.23 4.54
C GLU A 12 9.00 18.49 3.21
N VAL A 13 7.84 17.98 2.76
CA VAL A 13 7.70 17.27 1.48
C VAL A 13 6.71 18.05 0.63
N SER A 14 7.13 18.46 -0.56
CA SER A 14 6.34 19.25 -1.51
C SER A 14 6.45 18.69 -2.92
N THR A 15 5.51 19.05 -3.78
CA THR A 15 5.59 18.78 -5.21
C THR A 15 6.40 19.89 -5.90
N ASN A 16 7.18 19.52 -6.91
CA ASN A 16 7.94 20.48 -7.72
C ASN A 16 7.07 21.22 -8.76
N THR A 17 5.79 20.86 -8.85
CA THR A 17 4.80 21.43 -9.77
C THR A 17 3.50 21.70 -9.02
N GLY A 18 2.82 22.79 -9.41
CA GLY A 18 1.50 23.12 -8.88
C GLY A 18 0.42 22.28 -9.55
N SER A 19 -0.38 21.56 -8.74
CA SER A 19 -1.57 20.84 -9.17
C SER A 19 -2.71 21.09 -8.18
N LYS A 20 -3.95 21.03 -8.66
CA LYS A 20 -5.15 21.11 -7.81
C LYS A 20 -5.27 19.90 -6.87
N THR A 21 -4.68 18.77 -7.27
CA THR A 21 -4.65 17.54 -6.48
C THR A 21 -3.24 16.97 -6.51
N ASN A 22 -2.68 16.71 -5.34
CA ASN A 22 -1.42 16.02 -5.16
C ASN A 22 -1.64 14.80 -4.26
N GLN A 23 -0.88 13.74 -4.52
CA GLN A 23 -0.90 12.52 -3.72
C GLN A 23 0.48 12.32 -3.11
N LEU A 24 0.52 12.06 -1.81
CA LEU A 24 1.73 11.69 -1.10
C LEU A 24 1.58 10.25 -0.62
N LEU A 25 2.58 9.42 -0.93
CA LEU A 25 2.72 8.08 -0.38
C LEU A 25 4.08 8.00 0.29
N ASN A 26 4.07 7.87 1.62
CA ASN A 26 5.27 7.72 2.42
C ASN A 26 5.25 6.34 3.07
N VAL A 27 6.40 5.65 3.04
CA VAL A 27 6.59 4.38 3.71
C VAL A 27 7.64 4.60 4.79
N MET A 28 7.26 4.32 6.04
CA MET A 28 8.13 4.45 7.19
C MET A 28 8.33 3.07 7.83
N TYR A 29 9.55 2.80 8.25
CA TYR A 29 9.88 1.67 9.09
C TYR A 29 10.63 2.18 10.31
N VAL A 30 10.58 1.42 11.40
CA VAL A 30 11.23 1.77 12.66
C VAL A 30 12.08 0.59 13.09
N THR A 31 13.33 0.87 13.48
CA THR A 31 14.25 -0.10 14.05
C THR A 31 14.90 0.47 15.30
N ASP A 32 15.51 -0.40 16.10
CA ASP A 32 16.29 0.03 17.27
C ASP A 32 17.41 0.99 16.85
N SER A 33 17.69 1.95 17.75
CA SER A 33 18.79 2.88 17.56
C SER A 33 20.12 2.15 17.41
N GLY A 34 20.95 2.60 16.46
CA GLY A 34 22.25 1.99 16.15
C GLY A 34 22.17 0.68 15.36
N LYS A 35 20.96 0.23 14.97
CA LYS A 35 20.80 -0.88 14.03
C LYS A 35 20.59 -0.36 12.62
N THR A 36 21.40 -0.85 11.68
CA THR A 36 21.10 -0.73 10.26
C THR A 36 20.21 -1.91 9.87
N PRO A 37 18.98 -1.68 9.39
CA PRO A 37 18.17 -2.77 8.87
C PRO A 37 18.85 -3.37 7.66
N SER A 38 19.07 -4.68 7.69
CA SER A 38 19.39 -5.43 6.48
C SER A 38 18.10 -5.60 5.66
N ASN A 39 18.13 -5.17 4.40
CA ASN A 39 17.12 -5.47 3.38
C ASN A 39 15.72 -4.88 3.57
N VAL A 40 15.58 -3.70 4.19
CA VAL A 40 14.30 -2.97 4.19
C VAL A 40 14.28 -2.01 3.01
N THR A 41 13.78 -2.48 1.87
CA THR A 41 13.53 -1.66 0.69
C THR A 41 12.03 -1.61 0.42
N ALA A 42 11.48 -0.40 0.39
CA ALA A 42 10.12 -0.19 -0.05
C ALA A 42 10.07 -0.15 -1.58
N GLN A 43 9.09 -0.82 -2.18
CA GLN A 43 8.85 -0.82 -3.62
C GLN A 43 7.43 -0.34 -3.90
N LYS A 44 7.26 0.52 -4.90
CA LYS A 44 5.97 1.14 -5.19
C LYS A 44 5.05 0.20 -5.98
N ILE A 45 3.75 0.27 -5.70
CA ILE A 45 2.67 -0.36 -6.47
C ILE A 45 1.88 0.75 -7.18
N GLY A 46 1.56 0.55 -8.46
CA GLY A 46 0.67 1.43 -9.21
C GLY A 46 1.28 2.78 -9.58
N GLU A 47 2.58 2.83 -9.94
CA GLU A 47 3.26 4.07 -10.33
C GLU A 47 2.47 4.84 -11.40
N SER A 48 2.07 4.16 -12.47
CA SER A 48 1.28 4.73 -13.58
C SER A 48 -0.24 4.70 -13.38
N SER A 49 -0.74 4.18 -12.25
CA SER A 49 -2.19 4.02 -12.04
C SER A 49 -2.86 5.31 -11.59
N SER A 50 -3.96 5.73 -12.22
CA SER A 50 -4.80 6.83 -11.74
C SER A 50 -5.90 6.37 -10.77
N VAL A 51 -5.94 5.09 -10.40
CA VAL A 51 -7.00 4.47 -9.61
C VAL A 51 -6.52 4.03 -8.23
N TYR A 52 -5.24 3.71 -8.10
CA TYR A 52 -4.67 3.25 -6.84
C TYR A 52 -3.19 3.65 -6.72
N LYS A 53 -2.73 3.67 -5.47
CA LYS A 53 -1.32 3.79 -5.09
C LYS A 53 -1.04 2.78 -3.99
N GLY A 54 0.18 2.28 -3.93
CA GLY A 54 0.56 1.37 -2.87
C GLY A 54 2.06 1.18 -2.77
N ALA A 55 2.46 0.33 -1.83
CA ALA A 55 3.84 -0.08 -1.68
C ALA A 55 3.93 -1.47 -1.06
N VAL A 56 5.04 -2.15 -1.35
CA VAL A 56 5.53 -3.33 -0.65
C VAL A 56 6.69 -2.92 0.25
N ILE A 57 6.68 -3.36 1.51
CA ILE A 57 7.83 -3.28 2.42
C ILE A 57 7.90 -4.56 3.25
N GLY A 58 9.03 -5.27 3.16
CA GLY A 58 9.14 -6.63 3.72
C GLY A 58 8.09 -7.56 3.11
N SER A 59 7.29 -8.23 3.94
CA SER A 59 6.21 -9.14 3.54
C SER A 59 4.83 -8.48 3.50
N VAL A 60 4.75 -7.15 3.52
CA VAL A 60 3.49 -6.41 3.56
C VAL A 60 3.31 -5.62 2.27
N ALA A 61 2.14 -5.75 1.66
CA ALA A 61 1.68 -4.92 0.55
C ALA A 61 0.47 -4.09 0.99
N ALA A 62 0.60 -2.77 0.94
CA ALA A 62 -0.51 -1.85 1.19
C ALA A 62 -0.93 -1.16 -0.11
N VAL A 63 -2.22 -1.22 -0.43
CA VAL A 63 -2.82 -0.63 -1.64
C VAL A 63 -3.99 0.25 -1.22
N PHE A 64 -4.03 1.46 -1.75
CA PHE A 64 -5.03 2.48 -1.48
C PHE A 64 -5.71 2.83 -2.81
N VAL A 65 -7.00 2.57 -2.91
CA VAL A 65 -7.82 3.11 -3.98
C VAL A 65 -7.95 4.62 -3.78
N ILE A 66 -7.76 5.40 -4.84
CA ILE A 66 -7.76 6.88 -4.79
C ILE A 66 -9.09 7.49 -5.25
N ASP A 67 -10.08 6.65 -5.54
CA ASP A 67 -11.45 7.04 -5.83
C ASP A 67 -12.08 7.74 -4.60
N LYS A 68 -12.95 8.73 -4.83
CA LYS A 68 -13.65 9.44 -3.75
C LYS A 68 -14.78 8.65 -3.11
N THR A 69 -15.09 7.48 -3.67
CA THR A 69 -16.15 6.58 -3.22
C THR A 69 -15.60 5.16 -3.13
N PRO A 70 -16.18 4.31 -2.25
CA PRO A 70 -15.76 2.92 -2.14
C PRO A 70 -15.88 2.22 -3.49
N ARG A 71 -14.76 1.68 -3.99
CA ARG A 71 -14.72 1.05 -5.31
C ARG A 71 -15.48 -0.28 -5.30
N ALA A 72 -16.45 -0.43 -6.19
CA ALA A 72 -17.25 -1.65 -6.34
C ALA A 72 -16.98 -2.42 -7.66
N VAL A 73 -16.04 -1.95 -8.46
CA VAL A 73 -15.63 -2.55 -9.74
C VAL A 73 -14.27 -3.24 -9.60
N PRO A 74 -13.90 -4.16 -10.51
CA PRO A 74 -12.63 -4.87 -10.42
C PRO A 74 -11.40 -3.95 -10.32
N LEU A 75 -10.37 -4.46 -9.66
CA LEU A 75 -9.08 -3.80 -9.49
C LEU A 75 -7.96 -4.81 -9.74
N SER A 76 -7.02 -4.45 -10.60
CA SER A 76 -5.84 -5.27 -10.89
C SER A 76 -4.57 -4.47 -10.69
N PHE A 77 -3.56 -5.08 -10.06
CA PHE A 77 -2.28 -4.47 -9.77
C PHE A 77 -1.16 -5.50 -9.72
N GLU A 78 0.06 -5.01 -9.88
CA GLU A 78 1.29 -5.80 -9.76
C GLU A 78 1.95 -5.47 -8.42
N ALA A 79 2.17 -6.49 -7.59
CA ALA A 79 2.92 -6.36 -6.36
C ALA A 79 4.37 -6.86 -6.59
N PRO A 80 5.37 -5.97 -6.56
CA PRO A 80 6.74 -6.36 -6.83
C PRO A 80 7.32 -7.21 -5.69
N GLY A 81 8.40 -7.94 -5.99
CA GLY A 81 9.09 -8.80 -5.04
C GLY A 81 8.82 -10.29 -5.28
N SER A 82 8.91 -11.08 -4.22
CA SER A 82 8.77 -12.55 -4.27
C SER A 82 8.20 -13.09 -2.96
N GLY A 83 7.78 -14.36 -2.96
CA GLY A 83 7.19 -15.00 -1.79
C GLY A 83 5.76 -14.54 -1.52
N ASN A 84 5.23 -14.93 -0.36
CA ASN A 84 3.88 -14.54 0.05
C ASN A 84 3.90 -13.17 0.75
N LEU A 85 2.97 -12.31 0.36
CA LEU A 85 2.73 -11.01 0.97
C LEU A 85 1.39 -11.02 1.69
N THR A 86 1.32 -10.32 2.82
CA THR A 86 0.07 -9.90 3.44
C THR A 86 -0.39 -8.61 2.78
N TYR A 87 -1.52 -8.67 2.10
CA TYR A 87 -2.13 -7.56 1.39
C TYR A 87 -3.15 -6.85 2.27
N TYR A 88 -3.10 -5.52 2.24
CA TYR A 88 -4.11 -4.61 2.75
C TYR A 88 -4.58 -3.74 1.60
N VAL A 89 -5.81 -3.95 1.12
CA VAL A 89 -6.40 -3.17 0.01
C VAL A 89 -7.56 -2.35 0.54
N SER A 90 -7.35 -1.05 0.68
CA SER A 90 -8.33 -0.10 1.23
C SER A 90 -9.06 0.70 0.15
N GLY A 91 -10.22 1.24 0.51
CA GLY A 91 -11.07 2.05 -0.38
C GLY A 91 -11.96 1.21 -1.30
N VAL A 92 -12.26 -0.04 -0.90
CA VAL A 92 -13.19 -0.91 -1.63
C VAL A 92 -14.56 -0.95 -0.96
N ALA A 93 -15.60 -1.17 -1.75
CA ALA A 93 -16.95 -1.31 -1.24
C ALA A 93 -17.10 -2.58 -0.38
N ALA A 94 -17.92 -2.48 0.66
CA ALA A 94 -18.26 -3.63 1.50
C ALA A 94 -18.90 -4.78 0.71
N GLY A 95 -18.70 -5.99 1.20
CA GLY A 95 -19.18 -7.23 0.58
C GLY A 95 -18.08 -8.26 0.41
N ASN A 96 -18.43 -9.35 -0.27
CA ASN A 96 -17.48 -10.39 -0.62
C ASN A 96 -16.77 -10.06 -1.93
N TRP A 97 -15.49 -10.38 -1.99
CA TRP A 97 -14.62 -10.18 -3.13
C TRP A 97 -13.88 -11.46 -3.43
N THR A 98 -13.77 -11.80 -4.70
CA THR A 98 -12.88 -12.85 -5.20
C THR A 98 -11.52 -12.24 -5.48
N VAL A 99 -10.48 -12.76 -4.84
CA VAL A 99 -9.08 -12.43 -5.10
C VAL A 99 -8.48 -13.55 -5.94
N SER A 100 -7.83 -13.21 -7.05
CA SER A 100 -7.07 -14.12 -7.92
C SER A 100 -5.60 -13.70 -7.93
N ALA A 101 -4.71 -14.58 -7.50
CA ALA A 101 -3.27 -14.34 -7.44
C ALA A 101 -2.49 -15.67 -7.45
N GLY A 102 -1.35 -15.70 -8.15
CA GLY A 102 -0.48 -16.89 -8.20
C GLY A 102 -1.18 -18.17 -8.69
N GLY A 103 -2.17 -18.04 -9.58
CA GLY A 103 -2.94 -19.18 -10.10
C GLY A 103 -4.01 -19.73 -9.14
N THR A 104 -4.23 -19.09 -7.99
CA THR A 104 -5.24 -19.49 -7.00
C THR A 104 -6.29 -18.40 -6.80
N THR A 105 -7.47 -18.80 -6.34
CA THR A 105 -8.55 -17.88 -5.99
C THR A 105 -8.98 -18.06 -4.53
N GLN A 106 -9.37 -16.97 -3.88
CA GLN A 106 -9.93 -16.97 -2.53
C GLN A 106 -11.03 -15.92 -2.39
N THR A 107 -11.99 -16.14 -1.50
CA THR A 107 -13.01 -15.15 -1.16
C THR A 107 -12.62 -14.41 0.11
N VAL A 108 -12.65 -13.07 0.04
CA VAL A 108 -12.28 -12.16 1.12
C VAL A 108 -13.41 -11.17 1.31
N LYS A 109 -13.69 -10.79 2.56
CA LYS A 109 -14.80 -9.88 2.88
C LYS A 109 -14.28 -8.52 3.34
N ALA A 110 -14.81 -7.45 2.75
CA ALA A 110 -14.64 -6.08 3.25
C ALA A 110 -15.86 -5.70 4.10
N THR A 111 -15.63 -5.16 5.29
CA THR A 111 -16.68 -4.59 6.15
C THR A 111 -17.05 -3.18 5.70
N SER A 112 -18.23 -2.70 6.08
CA SER A 112 -18.66 -1.30 5.85
C SER A 112 -17.75 -0.30 6.53
N ASP A 113 -17.29 -0.62 7.73
CA ASP A 113 -16.58 0.31 8.60
C ASP A 113 -15.10 0.40 8.20
N GLY A 114 -14.54 -0.72 7.68
CA GLY A 114 -13.14 -0.81 7.31
C GLY A 114 -12.87 -0.55 5.83
N GLN A 115 -13.80 -0.89 4.93
CA GLN A 115 -13.61 -0.80 3.46
C GLN A 115 -12.25 -1.37 3.01
N LEU A 116 -11.85 -2.45 3.66
CA LEU A 116 -10.51 -3.02 3.65
C LEU A 116 -10.62 -4.52 3.38
N LEU A 117 -9.83 -4.99 2.42
CA LEU A 117 -9.55 -6.40 2.22
C LEU A 117 -8.20 -6.72 2.84
N THR A 118 -8.16 -7.81 3.60
CA THR A 118 -6.94 -8.37 4.15
C THR A 118 -6.81 -9.81 3.69
N PHE A 119 -5.73 -10.16 3.01
CA PHE A 119 -5.49 -11.51 2.52
C PHE A 119 -4.00 -11.79 2.37
N THR A 120 -3.63 -13.07 2.22
CA THR A 120 -2.27 -13.47 1.88
C THR A 120 -2.26 -14.12 0.51
N ALA A 121 -1.30 -13.74 -0.33
CA ALA A 121 -1.07 -14.32 -1.65
C ALA A 121 0.39 -14.14 -2.07
N PRO A 122 0.88 -14.84 -3.10
CA PRO A 122 2.18 -14.55 -3.68
C PRO A 122 2.29 -13.10 -4.19
N ALA A 123 3.50 -12.54 -4.18
CA ALA A 123 3.84 -11.37 -4.98
C ALA A 123 3.59 -11.65 -6.47
N GLY A 124 3.38 -10.58 -7.24
CA GLY A 124 3.07 -10.62 -8.67
C GLY A 124 1.69 -10.06 -8.98
N SER A 125 1.07 -10.58 -10.04
CA SER A 125 -0.23 -10.10 -10.53
C SER A 125 -1.38 -10.51 -9.61
N VAL A 126 -2.13 -9.50 -9.15
CA VAL A 126 -3.32 -9.66 -8.31
C VAL A 126 -4.50 -9.02 -9.01
N THR A 127 -5.62 -9.74 -9.06
CA THR A 127 -6.92 -9.20 -9.49
C THR A 127 -7.96 -9.44 -8.40
N ILE A 128 -8.70 -8.40 -8.04
CA ILE A 128 -9.83 -8.48 -7.12
C ILE A 128 -11.13 -8.08 -7.83
N THR A 129 -12.16 -8.89 -7.65
CA THR A 129 -13.48 -8.70 -8.28
C THR A 129 -14.56 -8.83 -7.24
N LYS A 130 -15.49 -7.87 -7.20
CA LYS A 130 -16.64 -7.92 -6.30
C LYS A 130 -17.58 -9.06 -6.72
N GLN A 131 -18.09 -9.81 -5.75
CA GLN A 131 -19.12 -10.82 -5.97
C GLN A 131 -20.52 -10.21 -6.06
#